data_AF-Q4N3W6-F1
#
_entry.id   AF-Q4N3W6-F1
#
_cell.length_a   1.000
_cell.length_b   1.000
_cell.length_c   1.000
_cell.angle_alpha   90.00
_cell.angle_beta   90.00
_cell.angle_gamma   90.00
#
_symmetry.space_group_name_H-M   'P 1'
#
loop_
_entity.id
_entity.type
_entity.pdbx_description
1 polymer ?
#
loop_
_entity_poly.entity_id
_entity_poly.type
_entity_poly.pdbx_seq_one_letter_code
_entity_poly.pdbx_strand_id
1 'polypeptide(L)'
;MYWPYQLPTSLQCTLHILLILLNMATEVQYKAELVNGKPVLYRRTNFEGPWDDITHTLYNVDHLELYDLDIKLTSVSQCATKLSGLIFRIFLNLLCYHIKYGDRLLWSYCADPFHGLPIQILFNLKRNTMTLVFSGNRLKSLSMEGYEHTDWVKPGKPLTRFKTERVISHKGKLVQLFGENNPCLGVKVQFRTFWLHKEGEPLPISAFIDNETYTLLPLGVLFPQLFSPGT
;
A
#
# COMPACT_ATOMS: atom_id res chain seq x y z
N MET A 1 -21.05 57.00 20.70
CA MET A 1 -21.74 56.80 19.41
C MET A 1 -20.65 56.66 18.35
N TYR A 2 -20.57 55.48 17.75
CA TYR A 2 -19.89 55.09 16.50
C TYR A 2 -18.45 55.54 16.16
N TRP A 3 -17.58 54.53 16.05
CA TRP A 3 -16.38 54.48 15.19
C TRP A 3 -16.74 54.62 13.70
N PRO A 4 -15.75 54.92 12.84
CA PRO A 4 -15.35 53.86 11.92
C PRO A 4 -13.83 53.73 11.76
N TYR A 5 -13.33 52.50 11.95
CA TYR A 5 -12.07 52.07 11.36
C TYR A 5 -12.29 51.91 9.86
N GLN A 6 -11.60 52.67 9.02
CA GLN A 6 -11.38 52.32 7.62
C GLN A 6 -9.96 51.80 7.49
N LEU A 7 -9.80 50.50 7.19
CA LEU A 7 -8.51 49.94 6.79
C LEU A 7 -8.18 50.43 5.37
N PRO A 8 -7.03 51.08 5.13
CA PRO A 8 -6.54 51.29 3.78
C PRO A 8 -5.81 50.01 3.32
N THR A 9 -6.48 49.16 2.55
CA THR A 9 -5.79 48.10 1.80
C THR A 9 -4.97 48.75 0.70
N SER A 10 -3.65 48.72 0.81
CA SER A 10 -2.73 49.31 -0.17
C SER A 10 -2.97 48.70 -1.57
N LEU A 11 -2.72 49.49 -2.62
CA LEU A 11 -2.91 49.07 -4.03
C LEU A 11 -2.19 47.74 -4.35
N GLN A 12 -1.06 47.49 -3.67
CA GLN A 12 -0.27 46.27 -3.78
C GLN A 12 -0.96 45.05 -3.16
N CYS A 13 -1.67 45.21 -2.03
CA CYS A 13 -2.51 44.16 -1.47
C CYS A 13 -3.68 43.85 -2.40
N THR A 14 -4.32 44.87 -2.98
CA THR A 14 -5.43 44.69 -3.92
C THR A 14 -5.00 43.95 -5.19
N LEU A 15 -3.83 44.30 -5.75
CA LEU A 15 -3.28 43.63 -6.92
C LEU A 15 -2.88 42.17 -6.60
N HIS A 16 -2.29 41.93 -5.43
CA HIS A 16 -1.92 40.58 -4.99
C HIS A 16 -3.15 39.68 -4.77
N ILE A 17 -4.20 40.21 -4.15
CA ILE A 17 -5.47 39.50 -3.98
C ILE A 17 -6.12 39.21 -5.35
N LEU A 18 -6.13 40.18 -6.27
CA LEU A 18 -6.63 39.98 -7.63
C LEU A 18 -5.86 38.90 -8.39
N LEU A 19 -4.52 38.85 -8.28
CA LEU A 19 -3.68 37.81 -8.85
C LEU A 19 -3.97 36.43 -8.25
N ILE A 20 -4.17 36.33 -6.92
CA ILE A 20 -4.59 35.10 -6.27
C ILE A 20 -5.97 34.65 -6.78
N LEU A 21 -6.92 35.57 -6.88
CA LEU A 21 -8.27 35.28 -7.38
C LEU A 21 -8.25 34.86 -8.86
N LEU A 22 -7.45 35.50 -9.71
CA LEU A 22 -7.30 35.12 -11.13
C LEU A 22 -6.64 33.74 -11.29
N ASN A 23 -5.62 33.45 -10.48
CA ASN A 23 -4.98 32.13 -10.49
C ASN A 23 -5.96 31.05 -10.00
N MET A 24 -6.75 31.32 -8.95
CA MET A 24 -7.78 30.38 -8.49
C MET A 24 -8.93 30.20 -9.50
N ALA A 25 -9.19 31.20 -10.35
CA ALA A 25 -10.22 31.13 -11.40
C ALA A 25 -9.81 30.29 -12.60
N THR A 26 -8.50 30.09 -12.82
CA THR A 26 -7.95 29.30 -13.94
C THR A 26 -7.46 27.92 -13.53
N GLU A 27 -7.28 27.64 -12.23
CA GLU A 27 -6.89 26.32 -11.75
C GLU A 27 -8.04 25.32 -11.69
N VAL A 28 -7.77 24.09 -12.15
CA VAL A 28 -8.68 22.94 -11.97
C VAL A 28 -8.83 22.62 -10.49
N GLN A 29 -10.06 22.61 -10.00
CA GLN A 29 -10.36 22.38 -8.60
C GLN A 29 -10.96 20.99 -8.39
N TYR A 30 -10.72 20.44 -7.20
CA TYR A 30 -11.15 19.11 -6.81
C TYR A 30 -11.81 19.18 -5.43
N LYS A 31 -12.89 18.43 -5.26
CA LYS A 31 -13.48 18.14 -3.95
C LYS A 31 -13.84 16.67 -3.89
N ALA A 32 -13.87 16.11 -2.69
CA ALA A 32 -14.29 14.74 -2.47
C ALA A 32 -15.25 14.68 -1.29
N GLU A 33 -16.14 13.70 -1.31
CA GLU A 33 -17.02 13.37 -0.21
C GLU A 33 -17.17 11.85 -0.07
N LEU A 34 -17.79 11.41 1.03
CA LEU A 34 -18.12 10.00 1.24
C LEU A 34 -19.59 9.78 0.93
N VAL A 35 -19.86 8.93 -0.05
CA VAL A 35 -21.20 8.44 -0.37
C VAL A 35 -21.24 6.95 -0.08
N ASN A 36 -22.10 6.53 0.85
CA ASN A 36 -22.20 5.13 1.30
C ASN A 36 -20.85 4.53 1.74
N GLY A 37 -20.02 5.33 2.42
CA GLY A 37 -18.70 4.92 2.90
C GLY A 37 -17.60 4.85 1.83
N LYS A 38 -17.91 5.19 0.57
CA LYS A 38 -16.96 5.21 -0.55
C LYS A 38 -16.61 6.63 -0.97
N PRO A 39 -15.35 6.89 -1.39
CA PRO A 39 -14.96 8.20 -1.87
C PRO A 39 -15.58 8.49 -3.24
N VAL A 40 -16.18 9.67 -3.38
CA VAL A 40 -16.63 10.24 -4.65
C VAL A 40 -15.78 11.47 -4.93
N LEU A 41 -15.23 11.58 -6.14
CA LEU A 41 -14.34 12.67 -6.54
C LEU A 41 -15.01 13.53 -7.61
N TYR A 42 -15.06 14.82 -7.34
CA TYR A 42 -15.54 15.82 -8.27
C TYR A 42 -14.41 16.71 -8.76
N ARG A 43 -14.54 17.15 -10.02
CA ARG A 43 -13.65 18.11 -10.66
C ARG A 43 -14.45 19.27 -11.24
N ARG A 44 -13.90 20.47 -11.19
CA ARG A 44 -14.37 21.60 -12.01
C ARG A 44 -13.17 22.31 -12.64
N THR A 45 -13.30 22.71 -13.90
CA THR A 45 -12.20 23.37 -14.64
C THR A 45 -12.20 24.88 -14.45
N ASN A 46 -13.36 25.46 -14.14
CA ASN A 46 -13.56 26.90 -13.99
C ASN A 46 -14.32 27.14 -12.67
N PHE A 47 -14.08 28.27 -11.99
CA PHE A 47 -14.70 28.54 -10.68
C PHE A 47 -16.24 28.54 -10.70
N GLU A 48 -16.84 29.03 -11.77
CA GLU A 48 -18.29 29.10 -11.95
C GLU A 48 -18.89 27.87 -12.66
N GLY A 49 -18.05 26.94 -13.11
CA GLY A 49 -18.47 25.74 -13.81
C GLY A 49 -19.15 24.72 -12.90
N PRO A 50 -19.97 23.81 -13.46
CA PRO A 50 -20.53 22.70 -12.72
C PRO A 50 -19.44 21.77 -12.18
N TRP A 51 -19.78 21.00 -11.15
CA TRP A 51 -18.93 19.91 -10.66
C TRP A 51 -19.22 18.64 -11.46
N ASP A 52 -18.19 18.09 -12.10
CA ASP A 52 -18.26 16.81 -12.80
C ASP A 52 -17.83 15.68 -11.86
N ASP A 53 -18.64 14.61 -11.78
CA ASP A 53 -18.25 13.38 -11.10
C ASP A 53 -17.26 12.59 -11.96
N ILE A 54 -16.03 12.48 -11.48
CA ILE A 54 -14.94 11.76 -12.15
C ILE A 54 -14.52 10.51 -11.38
N THR A 55 -15.36 10.00 -10.48
CA THR A 55 -15.06 8.84 -9.62
C THR A 55 -14.72 7.59 -10.43
N HIS A 56 -15.31 7.43 -11.61
CA HIS A 56 -15.02 6.34 -12.55
C HIS A 56 -13.56 6.29 -13.05
N THR A 57 -12.81 7.38 -12.90
CA THR A 57 -11.38 7.44 -13.25
C THR A 57 -10.47 6.88 -12.16
N LEU A 58 -11.01 6.65 -10.96
CA LEU A 58 -10.28 6.19 -9.80
C LEU A 58 -10.17 4.67 -9.77
N TYR A 59 -9.12 4.17 -9.12
CA TYR A 59 -9.08 2.76 -8.73
C TYR A 59 -10.28 2.42 -7.83
N ASN A 60 -10.94 1.32 -8.13
CA ASN A 60 -12.07 0.85 -7.35
C ASN A 60 -11.57 0.16 -6.08
N VAL A 61 -11.70 0.82 -4.93
CA VAL A 61 -11.25 0.30 -3.64
C VAL A 61 -11.94 -1.01 -3.25
N ASP A 62 -13.09 -1.35 -3.82
CA ASP A 62 -13.76 -2.63 -3.57
C ASP A 62 -13.00 -3.82 -4.15
N HIS A 63 -12.12 -3.57 -5.13
CA HIS A 63 -11.29 -4.62 -5.73
C HIS A 63 -10.01 -4.88 -4.91
N LEU A 64 -9.76 -4.12 -3.84
CA LEU A 64 -8.70 -4.42 -2.89
C LEU A 64 -9.10 -5.58 -1.99
N GLU A 65 -8.26 -6.60 -2.00
CA GLU A 65 -8.35 -7.78 -1.15
C GLU A 65 -7.19 -7.74 -0.15
N LEU A 66 -7.51 -7.77 1.14
CA LEU A 66 -6.54 -7.73 2.24
C LEU A 66 -6.51 -9.11 2.91
N TYR A 67 -5.32 -9.69 3.00
CA TYR A 67 -5.15 -11.03 3.58
C TYR A 67 -4.24 -10.98 4.79
N ASP A 68 -4.65 -11.68 5.85
CA ASP A 68 -3.76 -12.02 6.95
C ASP A 68 -2.82 -13.17 6.56
N LEU A 69 -1.98 -13.59 7.51
CA LEU A 69 -1.05 -14.70 7.36
C LEU A 69 -1.76 -16.01 6.97
N ASP A 70 -2.95 -16.22 7.49
CA ASP A 70 -3.72 -17.46 7.30
C ASP A 70 -4.51 -17.46 5.98
N ILE A 71 -4.36 -16.40 5.18
CA ILE A 71 -5.08 -16.13 3.93
C ILE A 71 -6.58 -15.90 4.18
N LYS A 72 -6.94 -15.39 5.36
CA LYS A 72 -8.29 -14.91 5.62
C LYS A 72 -8.49 -13.56 4.94
N LEU A 73 -9.46 -13.51 4.04
CA LEU A 73 -9.82 -12.30 3.29
C LEU A 73 -10.59 -11.30 4.17
N THR A 74 -10.19 -10.04 4.09
CA THR A 74 -10.93 -8.87 4.55
C THR A 74 -11.08 -7.87 3.41
N SER A 75 -12.31 -7.39 3.17
CA SER A 75 -12.58 -6.34 2.18
C SER A 75 -12.47 -4.95 2.81
N VAL A 76 -12.26 -3.92 1.99
CA VAL A 76 -12.20 -2.52 2.46
C VAL A 76 -13.47 -2.08 3.19
N SER A 77 -14.64 -2.61 2.80
CA SER A 77 -15.92 -2.34 3.46
C SER A 77 -16.00 -2.82 4.92
N GLN A 78 -15.12 -3.73 5.33
CA GLN A 78 -15.00 -4.23 6.70
C GLN A 78 -13.98 -3.44 7.54
N CYS A 79 -13.24 -2.53 6.90
CA CYS A 79 -12.28 -1.65 7.56
C CYS A 79 -12.95 -0.33 7.96
N ALA A 80 -12.43 0.30 9.00
CA ALA A 80 -12.78 1.70 9.28
C ALA A 80 -12.18 2.59 8.19
N THR A 81 -12.93 3.60 7.75
CA THR A 81 -12.48 4.53 6.71
C THR A 81 -12.71 5.99 7.12
N LYS A 82 -11.89 6.90 6.58
CA LYS A 82 -12.03 8.34 6.81
C LYS A 82 -11.57 9.12 5.59
N LEU A 83 -12.35 10.11 5.18
CA LEU A 83 -11.92 11.09 4.19
C LEU A 83 -11.32 12.33 4.87
N SER A 84 -10.18 12.81 4.40
CA SER A 84 -9.53 14.03 4.89
C SER A 84 -9.01 14.83 3.69
N GLY A 85 -9.78 15.84 3.27
CA GLY A 85 -9.56 16.52 2.00
C GLY A 85 -9.72 15.53 0.84
N LEU A 86 -8.65 15.36 0.06
CA LEU A 86 -8.62 14.44 -1.09
C LEU A 86 -7.93 13.09 -0.78
N ILE A 87 -7.71 12.80 0.52
CA ILE A 87 -7.09 11.55 0.96
C ILE A 87 -8.15 10.67 1.63
N PHE A 88 -8.47 9.54 1.00
CA PHE A 88 -9.29 8.50 1.58
C PHE A 88 -8.39 7.53 2.35
N ARG A 89 -8.65 7.39 3.65
CA ARG A 89 -7.86 6.58 4.58
C ARG A 89 -8.62 5.28 4.87
N ILE A 90 -7.93 4.16 4.76
CA ILE A 90 -8.41 2.83 5.13
C ILE A 90 -7.57 2.37 6.31
N PHE A 91 -8.18 2.15 7.46
CA PHE A 91 -7.49 1.68 8.67
C PHE A 91 -7.52 0.16 8.71
N LEU A 92 -6.33 -0.46 8.71
CA LEU A 92 -6.19 -1.91 8.71
C LEU A 92 -6.35 -2.40 10.15
N ASN A 93 -7.53 -2.97 10.44
CA ASN A 93 -7.87 -3.62 11.71
C ASN A 93 -7.45 -5.10 11.75
N LEU A 94 -6.58 -5.51 10.83
CA LEU A 94 -5.97 -6.84 10.76
C LEU A 94 -4.44 -6.71 10.65
N LEU A 95 -3.74 -7.79 10.98
CA LEU A 95 -2.35 -7.96 10.60
C LEU A 95 -2.30 -8.30 9.11
N CYS A 96 -2.19 -7.29 8.26
CA CYS A 96 -2.26 -7.44 6.80
C CYS A 96 -0.92 -7.93 6.24
N TYR A 97 -0.85 -9.19 5.80
CA TYR A 97 0.35 -9.79 5.21
C TYR A 97 0.39 -9.67 3.70
N HIS A 98 -0.77 -9.61 3.02
CA HIS A 98 -0.82 -9.49 1.57
C HIS A 98 -1.93 -8.54 1.13
N ILE A 99 -1.65 -7.81 0.05
CA ILE A 99 -2.61 -6.91 -0.60
C ILE A 99 -2.68 -7.30 -2.07
N LYS A 100 -3.89 -7.60 -2.54
CA LYS A 100 -4.18 -7.95 -3.94
C LYS A 100 -5.22 -6.97 -4.50
N TYR A 101 -5.13 -6.70 -5.80
CA TYR A 101 -6.10 -5.91 -6.53
C TYR A 101 -6.45 -6.61 -7.83
N GLY A 102 -7.67 -7.13 -7.94
CA GLY A 102 -8.06 -8.01 -9.05
C GLY A 102 -7.08 -9.17 -9.18
N ASP A 103 -6.36 -9.26 -10.30
CA ASP A 103 -5.44 -10.35 -10.62
C ASP A 103 -3.96 -10.02 -10.33
N ARG A 104 -3.72 -8.99 -9.52
CA ARG A 104 -2.37 -8.50 -9.22
C ARG A 104 -2.09 -8.58 -7.72
N LEU A 105 -1.01 -9.27 -7.34
CA LEU A 105 -0.46 -9.17 -5.99
C LEU A 105 0.32 -7.85 -5.88
N LEU A 106 -0.21 -6.90 -5.12
CA LEU A 106 0.35 -5.55 -5.02
C LEU A 106 1.47 -5.46 -3.98
N TRP A 107 1.32 -6.17 -2.87
CA TRP A 107 2.30 -6.17 -1.79
C TRP A 107 2.20 -7.46 -0.98
N SER A 108 3.34 -7.92 -0.47
CA SER A 108 3.47 -9.09 0.37
C SER A 108 4.57 -8.86 1.41
N TYR A 109 4.24 -9.06 2.68
CA TYR A 109 5.19 -9.05 3.79
C TYR A 109 6.35 -10.03 3.54
N CYS A 110 6.06 -11.18 2.93
CA CYS A 110 7.06 -12.20 2.62
C CYS A 110 8.15 -11.74 1.64
N ALA A 111 7.86 -10.70 0.84
CA ALA A 111 8.78 -10.11 -0.11
C ALA A 111 9.44 -8.82 0.42
N ASP A 112 8.86 -8.18 1.43
CA ASP A 112 9.26 -6.86 1.91
C ASP A 112 9.03 -6.69 3.43
N PRO A 113 9.68 -7.52 4.27
CA PRO A 113 9.35 -7.59 5.69
C PRO A 113 9.89 -6.43 6.54
N PHE A 114 10.89 -5.68 6.04
CA PHE A 114 11.66 -4.71 6.83
C PHE A 114 10.86 -3.46 7.26
N HIS A 115 9.75 -3.18 6.58
CA HIS A 115 8.85 -2.11 6.98
C HIS A 115 7.86 -2.55 8.07
N GLY A 116 7.82 -3.84 8.41
CA GLY A 116 6.77 -4.41 9.26
C GLY A 116 5.44 -4.53 8.52
N LEU A 117 4.35 -4.65 9.26
CA LEU A 117 2.99 -4.72 8.70
C LEU A 117 2.39 -3.32 8.56
N PRO A 118 1.68 -3.03 7.46
CA PRO A 118 1.01 -1.76 7.28
C PRO A 118 -0.16 -1.65 8.26
N ILE A 119 -0.41 -0.43 8.74
CA ILE A 119 -1.52 -0.08 9.63
C ILE A 119 -2.62 0.71 8.91
N GLN A 120 -2.29 1.35 7.78
CA GLN A 120 -3.25 2.11 6.97
C GLN A 120 -2.87 2.07 5.48
N ILE A 121 -3.88 2.25 4.63
CA ILE A 121 -3.72 2.60 3.22
C ILE A 121 -4.25 4.01 3.03
N LEU A 122 -3.44 4.89 2.44
CA LEU A 122 -3.83 6.23 2.03
C LEU A 122 -4.06 6.23 0.53
N PHE A 123 -5.29 6.49 0.11
CA PHE A 123 -5.65 6.66 -1.29
C PHE A 123 -5.77 8.14 -1.62
N ASN A 124 -4.82 8.66 -2.39
CA ASN A 124 -4.84 10.03 -2.90
C ASN A 124 -5.75 10.08 -4.13
N LEU A 125 -6.96 10.61 -3.96
CA LEU A 125 -7.98 10.63 -5.01
C LEU A 125 -7.56 11.51 -6.18
N LYS A 126 -6.89 12.64 -5.94
CA LYS A 126 -6.44 13.55 -7.00
C LYS A 126 -5.37 12.92 -7.89
N ARG A 127 -4.43 12.19 -7.28
CA ARG A 127 -3.31 11.55 -8.00
C ARG A 127 -3.64 10.13 -8.46
N ASN A 128 -4.74 9.57 -8.01
CA ASN A 128 -5.13 8.17 -8.16
C ASN A 128 -4.00 7.21 -7.73
N THR A 129 -3.35 7.48 -6.59
CA THR A 129 -2.24 6.66 -6.07
C THR A 129 -2.48 6.21 -4.64
N MET A 130 -1.95 5.04 -4.29
CA MET A 130 -2.07 4.48 -2.94
C MET A 130 -0.71 4.44 -2.23
N THR A 131 -0.73 4.58 -0.91
CA THR A 131 0.46 4.55 -0.06
C THR A 131 0.17 3.75 1.20
N LEU A 132 1.07 2.84 1.54
CA LEU A 132 1.05 2.10 2.79
C LEU A 132 1.68 2.95 3.91
N VAL A 133 1.01 2.98 5.05
CA VAL A 133 1.54 3.58 6.29
C VAL A 133 1.90 2.45 7.23
N PHE A 134 3.11 2.49 7.78
CA PHE A 134 3.62 1.54 8.76
C PHE A 134 3.79 2.20 10.12
N SER A 135 4.12 1.41 11.13
CA SER A 135 4.52 1.90 12.44
C SER A 135 5.64 2.95 12.34
N GLY A 136 5.54 3.99 13.18
CA GLY A 136 6.46 5.14 13.15
C GLY A 136 6.23 6.09 11.97
N ASN A 137 5.04 6.08 11.35
CA ASN A 137 4.67 6.92 10.20
C ASN A 137 5.57 6.75 8.97
N ARG A 138 6.24 5.59 8.85
CA ARG A 138 6.99 5.26 7.64
C ARG A 138 6.01 5.04 6.49
N LEU A 139 6.31 5.60 5.32
CA LEU A 139 5.45 5.55 4.14
C LEU A 139 6.11 4.75 3.03
N LYS A 140 5.32 3.96 2.30
CA LYS A 140 5.75 3.29 1.07
C LYS A 140 4.68 3.43 0.00
N SER A 141 5.06 3.84 -1.20
CA SER A 141 4.14 3.84 -2.33
C SER A 141 3.68 2.41 -2.63
N LEU A 142 2.38 2.21 -2.81
CA LEU A 142 1.82 0.93 -3.25
C LEU A 142 1.70 0.95 -4.77
N SER A 143 2.51 0.14 -5.46
CA SER A 143 2.43 0.03 -6.92
C SER A 143 1.17 -0.74 -7.32
N MET A 144 0.34 -0.13 -8.15
CA MET A 144 -0.88 -0.77 -8.69
C MET A 144 -0.60 -1.71 -9.87
N GLU A 145 0.64 -1.74 -10.36
CA GLU A 145 1.12 -2.76 -11.30
C GLU A 145 1.34 -4.11 -10.60
N GLY A 146 1.66 -4.08 -9.30
CA GLY A 146 1.98 -5.24 -8.50
C GLY A 146 3.35 -5.86 -8.81
N TYR A 147 3.53 -7.09 -8.36
CA TYR A 147 4.72 -7.87 -8.66
C TYR A 147 4.75 -8.33 -10.12
N GLU A 148 5.95 -8.44 -10.68
CA GLU A 148 6.15 -8.72 -12.12
C GLU A 148 5.76 -10.16 -12.47
N HIS A 149 6.08 -11.10 -11.58
CA HIS A 149 5.71 -12.50 -11.72
C HIS A 149 5.27 -13.08 -10.38
N THR A 150 4.21 -13.88 -10.42
CA THR A 150 3.81 -14.75 -9.32
C THR A 150 3.03 -15.95 -9.85
N ASP A 151 3.35 -17.14 -9.35
CA ASP A 151 2.62 -18.39 -9.63
C ASP A 151 1.50 -18.65 -8.60
N TRP A 152 1.30 -17.72 -7.66
CA TRP A 152 0.31 -17.83 -6.61
C TRP A 152 -1.06 -17.26 -7.02
N VAL A 153 -1.06 -16.11 -7.69
CA VAL A 153 -2.30 -15.43 -8.09
C VAL A 153 -2.95 -16.16 -9.26
N LYS A 154 -4.27 -16.37 -9.16
CA LYS A 154 -5.09 -16.93 -10.23
C LYS A 154 -6.14 -15.89 -10.65
N PRO A 155 -6.36 -15.68 -11.96
CA PRO A 155 -7.35 -14.71 -12.42
C PRO A 155 -8.75 -14.96 -11.84
N GLY A 156 -9.38 -13.89 -11.35
CA GLY A 156 -10.72 -13.88 -10.78
C GLY A 156 -10.90 -14.70 -9.49
N LYS A 157 -9.80 -15.17 -8.87
CA LYS A 157 -9.86 -15.99 -7.67
C LYS A 157 -9.20 -15.30 -6.47
N PRO A 158 -9.75 -15.48 -5.25
CA PRO A 158 -9.06 -15.12 -4.03
C PRO A 158 -7.73 -15.85 -3.90
N LEU A 159 -6.82 -15.31 -3.09
CA LEU A 159 -5.64 -16.06 -2.67
C LEU A 159 -6.08 -17.28 -1.88
N THR A 160 -5.37 -18.38 -2.08
CA THR A 160 -5.57 -19.61 -1.31
C THR A 160 -4.24 -20.05 -0.72
N ARG A 161 -4.29 -20.69 0.45
CA ARG A 161 -3.12 -21.42 0.96
C ARG A 161 -2.60 -22.38 -0.09
N PHE A 162 -1.29 -22.55 -0.12
CA PHE A 162 -0.60 -23.47 -1.00
C PHE A 162 0.16 -24.51 -0.17
N LYS A 163 0.08 -25.75 -0.63
CA LYS A 163 0.79 -26.87 -0.02
C LYS A 163 2.26 -26.91 -0.45
N THR A 164 2.51 -26.51 -1.70
CA THR A 164 3.85 -26.50 -2.31
C THR A 164 4.33 -25.07 -2.48
N GLU A 165 5.63 -24.92 -2.69
CA GLU A 165 6.29 -23.62 -2.82
C GLU A 165 5.70 -22.73 -3.91
N ARG A 166 5.85 -21.43 -3.73
CA ARG A 166 5.48 -20.39 -4.69
C ARG A 166 6.62 -19.42 -4.88
N VAL A 167 6.63 -18.74 -6.02
CA VAL A 167 7.64 -17.75 -6.37
C VAL A 167 6.97 -16.41 -6.64
N ILE A 168 7.57 -15.35 -6.11
CA ILE A 168 7.27 -13.97 -6.45
C ILE A 168 8.56 -13.32 -6.96
N SER A 169 8.51 -12.58 -8.06
CA SER A 169 9.64 -11.75 -8.49
C SER A 169 9.26 -10.29 -8.70
N HIS A 170 10.20 -9.40 -8.39
CA HIS A 170 10.02 -7.97 -8.57
C HIS A 170 11.36 -7.24 -8.55
N LYS A 171 11.65 -6.40 -9.55
CA LYS A 171 12.86 -5.57 -9.61
C LYS A 171 14.15 -6.38 -9.38
N GLY A 172 14.23 -7.56 -10.00
CA GLY A 172 15.37 -8.48 -9.86
C GLY A 172 15.42 -9.28 -8.55
N LYS A 173 14.55 -8.99 -7.58
CA LYS A 173 14.41 -9.78 -6.35
C LYS A 173 13.55 -11.01 -6.62
N LEU A 174 14.03 -12.18 -6.20
CA LEU A 174 13.26 -13.43 -6.21
C LEU A 174 12.94 -13.85 -4.78
N VAL A 175 11.67 -14.14 -4.54
CA VAL A 175 11.11 -14.53 -3.24
C VAL A 175 10.49 -15.90 -3.39
N GLN A 176 10.98 -16.85 -2.61
CA GLN A 176 10.41 -18.19 -2.48
C GLN A 176 9.53 -18.20 -1.24
N LEU A 177 8.27 -18.61 -1.41
CA LEU A 177 7.33 -18.83 -0.32
C LEU A 177 7.26 -20.31 -0.03
N PHE A 178 7.37 -20.68 1.24
CA PHE A 178 7.34 -22.07 1.67
C PHE A 178 5.92 -22.52 1.96
N GLY A 179 5.54 -23.67 1.39
CA GLY A 179 4.23 -24.28 1.60
C GLY A 179 4.24 -25.29 2.75
N GLU A 180 3.06 -25.65 3.24
CA GLU A 180 2.91 -26.56 4.39
C GLU A 180 3.56 -27.93 4.17
N ASN A 181 3.54 -28.45 2.93
CA ASN A 181 4.12 -29.75 2.60
C ASN A 181 5.62 -29.68 2.26
N ASN A 182 6.16 -28.48 2.05
CA ASN A 182 7.59 -28.29 1.77
C ASN A 182 8.15 -27.12 2.58
N PRO A 183 8.25 -27.29 3.91
CA PRO A 183 8.82 -26.26 4.77
C PRO A 183 10.33 -26.13 4.55
N CYS A 184 10.87 -24.94 4.77
CA CYS A 184 12.32 -24.75 4.77
C CYS A 184 12.92 -25.33 6.06
N LEU A 185 13.62 -26.45 5.95
CA LEU A 185 14.34 -27.08 7.07
C LEU A 185 15.83 -26.74 7.09
N GLY A 186 16.33 -26.09 6.05
CA GLY A 186 17.72 -25.68 5.97
C GLY A 186 18.01 -24.89 4.70
N VAL A 187 19.01 -24.02 4.78
CA VAL A 187 19.56 -23.30 3.63
C VAL A 187 21.01 -23.71 3.45
N LYS A 188 21.28 -24.30 2.29
CA LYS A 188 22.62 -24.65 1.83
C LYS A 188 22.92 -23.84 0.58
N VAL A 189 24.05 -23.14 0.57
CA VAL A 189 24.55 -22.46 -0.61
C VAL A 189 25.88 -23.12 -0.96
N GLN A 190 25.96 -23.67 -2.17
CA GLN A 190 27.03 -24.57 -2.61
C GLN A 190 27.18 -25.76 -1.65
N PHE A 191 28.25 -25.78 -0.84
CA PHE A 191 28.58 -26.87 0.09
C PHE A 191 28.50 -26.45 1.56
N ARG A 192 28.16 -25.19 1.85
CA ARG A 192 28.09 -24.67 3.21
C ARG A 192 26.64 -24.58 3.66
N THR A 193 26.37 -25.07 4.86
CA THR A 193 25.07 -24.90 5.52
C THR A 193 25.07 -23.54 6.22
N PHE A 194 24.16 -22.65 5.83
CA PHE A 194 24.02 -21.31 6.39
C PHE A 194 22.97 -21.26 7.49
N TRP A 195 21.95 -22.09 7.37
CA TRP A 195 20.90 -22.22 8.36
C TRP A 195 20.36 -23.65 8.36
N LEU A 196 20.00 -24.14 9.54
CA LEU A 196 19.31 -25.40 9.74
C LEU A 196 18.23 -25.16 10.79
N HIS A 197 17.03 -25.68 10.54
CA HIS A 197 15.94 -25.61 11.48
C HIS A 197 16.30 -26.34 12.77
N LYS A 198 16.00 -25.72 13.90
CA LYS A 198 16.12 -26.34 15.22
C LYS A 198 14.73 -26.69 15.75
N GLU A 199 14.64 -27.83 16.41
CA GLU A 199 13.41 -28.26 17.05
C GLU A 199 12.89 -27.19 18.01
N GLY A 200 11.59 -26.87 17.91
CA GLY A 200 10.92 -25.83 18.69
C GLY A 200 11.02 -24.41 18.13
N GLU A 201 11.88 -24.13 17.15
CA GLU A 201 11.93 -22.81 16.49
C GLU A 201 10.85 -22.69 15.39
N PRO A 202 10.31 -21.48 15.14
CA PRO A 202 9.35 -21.27 14.07
C PRO A 202 9.99 -21.50 12.69
N LEU A 203 9.23 -22.13 11.79
CA LEU A 203 9.65 -22.34 10.42
C LEU A 203 9.63 -21.02 9.62
N PRO A 204 10.58 -20.82 8.69
CA PRO A 204 10.50 -19.75 7.70
C PRO A 204 9.26 -19.84 6.83
N ILE A 205 8.61 -18.70 6.60
CA ILE A 205 7.48 -18.57 5.65
C ILE A 205 7.96 -18.15 4.26
N SER A 206 9.13 -17.52 4.17
CA SER A 206 9.75 -17.18 2.90
C SER A 206 11.26 -17.05 3.01
N ALA A 207 11.90 -17.13 1.85
CA ALA A 207 13.28 -16.75 1.62
C ALA A 207 13.36 -15.80 0.43
N PHE A 208 14.34 -14.90 0.43
CA PHE A 208 14.64 -14.12 -0.76
C PHE A 208 16.12 -13.79 -0.87
N ILE A 209 16.54 -13.55 -2.11
CA ILE A 209 17.89 -13.15 -2.45
C ILE A 209 17.85 -11.71 -2.93
N ASP A 210 18.69 -10.87 -2.33
CA ASP A 210 18.87 -9.48 -2.75
C ASP A 210 20.37 -9.15 -2.68
N ASN A 211 20.97 -8.77 -3.82
CA ASN A 211 22.39 -8.46 -3.94
C ASN A 211 23.31 -9.46 -3.21
N GLU A 212 23.15 -10.76 -3.52
CA GLU A 212 23.90 -11.88 -2.92
C GLU A 212 23.63 -12.15 -1.43
N THR A 213 22.78 -11.37 -0.78
CA THR A 213 22.35 -11.62 0.61
C THR A 213 21.13 -12.55 0.61
N TYR A 214 21.25 -13.66 1.34
CA TYR A 214 20.14 -14.58 1.57
C TYR A 214 19.41 -14.15 2.83
N THR A 215 18.11 -13.91 2.73
CA THR A 215 17.28 -13.57 3.87
C THR A 215 16.27 -14.67 4.10
N LEU A 216 16.20 -15.18 5.34
CA LEU A 216 15.11 -16.03 5.80
C LEU A 216 14.15 -15.23 6.66
N LEU A 217 12.86 -15.47 6.45
CA LEU A 217 11.79 -14.85 7.22
C LEU A 217 11.09 -15.90 8.10
N PRO A 218 11.56 -16.13 9.33
CA PRO A 218 10.87 -16.99 10.30
C PRO A 218 9.50 -16.44 10.69
N LEU A 219 8.55 -17.34 10.88
CA LEU A 219 7.21 -16.97 11.32
C LEU A 219 7.25 -16.30 12.71
N GLY A 220 6.53 -15.19 12.86
CA GLY A 220 6.37 -14.51 14.15
C GLY A 220 7.58 -13.69 14.62
N VAL A 221 8.63 -13.56 13.79
CA VAL A 221 9.80 -12.73 14.12
C VAL A 221 9.68 -11.38 13.43
N LEU A 222 9.76 -10.30 14.20
CA LEU A 222 9.66 -8.91 13.68
C LEU A 222 10.86 -8.51 12.80
N PHE A 223 11.97 -9.25 12.88
CA PHE A 223 13.19 -8.98 12.16
C PHE A 223 13.66 -10.22 11.38
N PRO A 224 13.87 -10.12 10.05
CA PRO A 224 14.40 -11.21 9.25
C PRO A 224 15.82 -11.61 9.66
N GLN A 225 16.18 -12.88 9.45
CA GLN A 225 17.55 -13.35 9.64
C GLN A 225 18.33 -13.20 8.33
N LEU A 226 19.45 -12.45 8.40
CA LEU A 226 20.31 -12.18 7.25
C LEU A 226 21.53 -13.11 7.24
N PHE A 227 21.84 -13.64 6.06
CA PHE A 227 23.02 -14.46 5.82
C PHE A 227 23.79 -13.90 4.62
N SER A 228 25.08 -13.65 4.81
CA SER A 228 25.99 -13.32 3.71
C SER A 228 26.85 -14.54 3.37
N PRO A 229 26.96 -14.95 2.09
CA PRO A 229 27.85 -16.02 1.69
C PRO A 229 29.35 -15.68 1.83
N GLY A 230 29.72 -14.45 2.22
CA GLY A 230 31.11 -14.02 2.42
C GLY A 230 31.46 -13.69 3.87
N THR A 231 31.99 -14.69 4.59
CA THR A 231 33.10 -14.60 5.57
C THR A 231 33.56 -16.00 5.96
#